data_AF-A0A347UB23-F1
#
_entry.id   AF-A0A347UB23-F1
#
_cell.length_a   1.000
_cell.length_b   1.000
_cell.length_c   1.000
_cell.angle_alpha   90.00
_cell.angle_beta   90.00
_cell.angle_gamma   90.00
#
_symmetry.space_group_name_H-M   'P 1'
#
loop_
_entity.id
_entity.type
_entity.pdbx_description
1 polymer ?
#
loop_
_entity_poly.entity_id
_entity_poly.type
_entity_poly.pdbx_seq_one_letter_code
_entity_poly.pdbx_strand_id
1 'polypeptide(L)'
;MKNIGTTLGLWWLSSFDKSQFLFKSLRTLPVYLRYLFYVSLITALYFTIVKLGAIIDVRSYTSIPVFIQSLLILIGFGIKALSVIFTMGIFSYENLYSSNFDVDKHLEQQREKKQYIRENQLEKYRLRNIHGFIRILLYIGIYCFLYLLLEDILVSAFFNVYPNPSKEIYIKFLYDYDFVIKCFTGIYFIFTLVLDYFVRKNRSLQ
;
A
#
# COMPACT_ATOMS: atom_id res chain seq x y z
N MET A 1 -10.27 -21.44 -20.06
CA MET A 1 -10.21 -20.95 -18.67
C MET A 1 -8.78 -20.52 -18.37
N LYS A 2 -8.54 -19.29 -17.86
CA LYS A 2 -7.16 -18.86 -17.52
C LYS A 2 -6.67 -19.67 -16.32
N ASN A 3 -5.53 -20.33 -16.47
CA ASN A 3 -4.85 -21.00 -15.36
C ASN A 3 -4.45 -19.95 -14.29
N ILE A 4 -4.48 -20.33 -13.01
CA ILE A 4 -4.05 -19.48 -11.90
C ILE A 4 -2.61 -19.00 -12.16
N GLY A 5 -1.75 -19.88 -12.67
CA GLY A 5 -0.36 -19.55 -13.02
C GLY A 5 -0.22 -18.48 -14.10
N THR A 6 -1.06 -18.51 -15.14
CA THR A 6 -1.03 -17.46 -16.19
C THR A 6 -1.60 -16.14 -15.68
N THR A 7 -2.59 -16.20 -14.78
CA THR A 7 -3.14 -15.00 -14.13
C THR A 7 -2.09 -14.33 -13.24
N LEU A 8 -1.37 -15.11 -12.43
CA LEU A 8 -0.27 -14.62 -11.59
C LEU A 8 0.87 -14.04 -12.42
N GLY A 9 1.30 -14.72 -13.49
CA GLY A 9 2.34 -14.22 -14.40
C GLY A 9 1.96 -12.89 -15.05
N LEU A 10 0.70 -12.75 -15.51
CA LEU A 10 0.20 -11.50 -16.09
C LEU A 10 0.11 -10.38 -15.05
N TRP A 11 -0.36 -10.69 -13.84
CA TRP A 11 -0.39 -9.73 -12.75
C TRP A 11 1.01 -9.24 -12.42
N TRP A 12 1.97 -10.16 -12.28
CA TRP A 12 3.37 -9.85 -12.01
C TRP A 12 3.99 -8.96 -13.09
N LEU A 13 3.81 -9.32 -14.37
CA LEU A 13 4.25 -8.53 -15.52
C LEU A 13 3.65 -7.13 -15.52
N SER A 14 2.36 -6.99 -15.23
CA SER A 14 1.68 -5.69 -15.26
C SER A 14 2.01 -4.79 -14.06
N SER A 15 2.42 -5.37 -12.94
CA SER A 15 2.67 -4.67 -11.68
C SER A 15 4.14 -4.32 -11.48
N PHE A 16 5.04 -5.30 -11.64
CA PHE A 16 6.46 -5.19 -11.29
C PHE A 16 7.39 -5.09 -12.50
N ASP A 17 7.08 -5.78 -13.62
CA ASP A 17 7.90 -5.75 -14.85
C ASP A 17 7.18 -5.04 -16.00
N LYS A 18 6.74 -3.79 -15.78
CA LYS A 18 5.97 -3.03 -16.77
C LYS A 18 6.72 -2.79 -18.08
N SER A 19 8.05 -2.67 -18.02
CA SER A 19 8.92 -2.54 -19.20
C SER A 19 9.09 -3.88 -19.94
N GLN A 20 8.62 -4.99 -19.35
CA GLN A 20 8.78 -6.36 -19.83
C GLN A 20 10.25 -6.77 -19.96
N PHE A 21 11.16 -6.09 -19.27
CA PHE A 21 12.59 -6.30 -19.44
C PHE A 21 12.97 -7.69 -18.95
N LEU A 22 12.56 -8.07 -17.75
CA LEU A 22 12.86 -9.39 -17.18
C LEU A 22 12.15 -10.49 -17.98
N PHE A 23 10.87 -10.29 -18.31
CA PHE A 23 10.08 -11.23 -19.07
C PHE A 23 10.67 -11.51 -20.45
N LYS A 24 11.08 -10.49 -21.21
CA LYS A 24 11.68 -10.67 -22.54
C LYS A 24 13.08 -11.26 -22.45
N SER A 25 13.89 -10.79 -21.50
CA SER A 25 15.26 -11.29 -21.30
C SER A 25 15.29 -12.76 -20.87
N LEU A 26 14.36 -13.18 -20.01
CA LEU A 26 14.25 -14.60 -19.63
C LEU A 26 13.70 -15.44 -20.80
N ARG A 27 12.73 -14.93 -21.56
CA ARG A 27 12.11 -15.68 -22.68
C ARG A 27 13.12 -16.14 -23.73
N THR A 28 14.16 -15.33 -24.01
CA THR A 28 15.20 -15.65 -25.00
C THR A 28 16.19 -16.71 -24.51
N LEU A 29 16.24 -16.96 -23.20
CA LEU A 29 17.12 -17.95 -22.63
C LEU A 29 16.54 -19.37 -22.77
N PRO A 30 17.41 -20.37 -22.97
CA PRO A 30 17.00 -21.77 -22.90
C PRO A 30 16.54 -22.13 -21.49
N VAL A 31 15.66 -23.12 -21.41
CA VAL A 31 14.93 -23.52 -20.19
C VAL A 31 15.88 -23.76 -19.00
N TYR A 32 17.01 -24.42 -19.22
CA TYR A 32 17.98 -24.72 -18.15
C TYR A 32 18.63 -23.46 -17.55
N LEU A 33 18.92 -22.43 -18.35
CA LEU A 33 19.46 -21.16 -17.84
C LEU A 33 18.41 -20.37 -17.04
N ARG A 34 17.14 -20.45 -17.43
CA ARG A 34 16.05 -19.85 -16.66
C ARG A 34 15.91 -20.48 -15.29
N TYR A 35 15.92 -21.82 -15.21
CA TYR A 35 15.87 -22.52 -13.93
C TYR A 35 17.09 -22.22 -13.06
N LEU A 36 18.29 -22.14 -13.65
CA LEU A 36 19.50 -21.71 -12.94
C LEU A 36 19.33 -20.30 -12.34
N PHE A 37 18.76 -19.37 -13.12
CA PHE A 37 18.46 -18.02 -12.65
C PHE A 37 17.44 -18.02 -11.50
N TYR A 38 16.39 -18.86 -11.54
CA TYR A 38 15.41 -18.94 -10.46
C TYR A 38 16.03 -19.47 -9.16
N VAL A 39 16.85 -20.52 -9.26
CA VAL A 39 17.55 -21.10 -8.10
C VAL A 39 18.56 -20.11 -7.52
N SER A 40 19.33 -19.41 -8.36
CA SER A 40 20.28 -18.40 -7.89
C SER A 40 19.58 -17.20 -7.25
N LEU A 41 18.44 -16.76 -7.79
CA LEU A 41 17.61 -15.70 -7.20
C LEU A 41 17.10 -16.09 -5.81
N ILE A 42 16.56 -17.31 -5.65
CA ILE A 42 16.10 -17.82 -4.35
C ILE A 42 17.25 -17.82 -3.35
N THR A 43 18.42 -18.31 -3.77
CA THR A 43 19.61 -18.41 -2.92
C THR A 43 20.10 -17.02 -2.50
N ALA A 44 20.14 -16.06 -3.42
CA ALA A 44 20.54 -14.68 -3.14
C ALA A 44 19.55 -13.95 -2.21
N LEU A 45 18.25 -14.14 -2.42
CA LEU A 45 17.21 -13.58 -1.55
C LEU A 45 17.27 -14.19 -0.14
N TYR A 46 17.47 -15.50 -0.04
CA TYR A 46 17.68 -16.17 1.25
C TYR A 46 18.89 -15.60 1.99
N PHE A 47 20.04 -15.49 1.32
CA PHE A 47 21.24 -14.89 1.91
C PHE A 47 21.00 -13.46 2.37
N THR A 48 20.30 -12.65 1.57
CA THR A 48 19.93 -11.27 1.90
C THR A 48 19.03 -11.21 3.13
N ILE A 49 18.01 -12.07 3.22
CA ILE A 49 17.12 -12.17 4.39
C ILE A 49 17.89 -12.56 5.64
N VAL A 50 18.82 -13.51 5.55
CA VAL A 50 19.63 -13.95 6.70
C VAL A 50 20.57 -12.83 7.16
N LYS A 51 21.24 -12.15 6.24
CA LYS A 51 22.14 -11.02 6.57
C LYS A 51 21.39 -9.81 7.12
N LEU A 52 20.26 -9.44 6.52
CA LEU A 52 19.38 -8.39 7.06
C LEU A 52 18.79 -8.80 8.41
N GLY A 53 18.41 -10.06 8.57
CA GLY A 53 17.95 -10.61 9.85
C GLY A 53 18.99 -10.47 10.95
N ALA A 54 20.27 -10.71 10.65
CA ALA A 54 21.37 -10.51 11.60
C ALA A 54 21.60 -9.03 11.98
N ILE A 55 21.29 -8.09 11.08
CA ILE A 55 21.33 -6.65 11.37
C ILE A 55 20.11 -6.21 12.19
N ILE A 56 18.95 -6.82 11.92
CA ILE A 56 17.65 -6.51 12.55
C ILE A 56 17.47 -7.24 13.89
N ASP A 57 18.37 -8.15 14.28
CA ASP A 57 18.38 -8.82 15.59
C ASP A 57 18.81 -7.86 16.71
N VAL A 58 18.03 -6.79 16.84
CA VAL A 58 18.14 -5.69 17.80
C VAL A 58 17.67 -6.11 19.19
N ARG A 59 17.38 -7.41 19.41
CA ARG A 59 17.17 -7.97 20.75
C ARG A 59 18.41 -7.86 21.64
N SER A 60 19.59 -7.54 21.09
CA SER A 60 20.83 -7.37 21.85
C SER A 60 21.05 -5.96 22.43
N TYR A 61 20.23 -4.96 22.08
CA TYR A 61 20.41 -3.59 22.57
C TYR A 61 19.32 -3.22 23.57
N THR A 62 19.66 -3.32 24.86
CA THR A 62 18.84 -2.90 26.01
C THR A 62 18.41 -1.42 25.96
N SER A 63 19.00 -0.62 25.07
CA SER A 63 18.76 0.82 24.92
C SER A 63 17.73 1.20 23.86
N ILE A 64 17.19 0.25 23.08
CA ILE A 64 16.26 0.58 21.98
C ILE A 64 14.81 0.48 22.46
N PRO A 65 13.99 1.54 22.31
CA PRO A 65 12.58 1.54 22.67
C PRO A 65 11.80 0.37 22.04
N VAL A 66 10.89 -0.23 22.82
CA VAL A 66 10.05 -1.40 22.41
C VAL A 66 9.31 -1.16 21.09
N PHE A 67 8.90 0.09 20.83
CA PHE A 67 8.28 0.49 19.56
C PHE A 67 9.20 0.28 18.35
N ILE A 68 10.46 0.70 18.44
CA ILE A 68 11.45 0.57 17.36
C ILE A 68 11.74 -0.91 17.10
N GLN A 69 11.86 -1.72 18.15
CA GLN A 69 12.04 -3.16 18.02
C GLN A 69 10.85 -3.81 17.29
N SER A 70 9.63 -3.43 17.63
CA SER A 70 8.40 -3.95 17.01
C SER A 70 8.29 -3.53 15.54
N LEU A 71 8.64 -2.27 15.22
CA LEU A 71 8.66 -1.75 13.86
C LEU A 71 9.70 -2.47 13.00
N LEU A 72 10.90 -2.72 13.54
CA LEU A 72 11.97 -3.44 12.85
C LEU A 72 11.59 -4.90 12.57
N ILE A 73 10.93 -5.58 13.52
CA ILE A 73 10.38 -6.92 13.32
C ILE A 73 9.34 -6.92 12.20
N LEU A 74 8.42 -5.94 12.18
CA LEU A 74 7.41 -5.80 11.14
C LEU A 74 8.03 -5.58 9.75
N ILE A 75 9.03 -4.70 9.65
CA ILE A 75 9.79 -4.47 8.41
C ILE A 75 10.47 -5.76 7.96
N GLY A 76 11.11 -6.49 8.88
CA GLY A 76 11.74 -7.78 8.60
C GLY A 76 10.76 -8.83 8.07
N PHE A 77 9.55 -8.93 8.65
CA PHE A 77 8.49 -9.78 8.12
C PHE A 77 8.01 -9.33 6.74
N GLY A 78 7.88 -8.01 6.52
CA GLY A 78 7.51 -7.44 5.23
C GLY A 78 8.50 -7.81 4.11
N ILE A 79 9.80 -7.69 4.38
CA ILE A 79 10.87 -8.07 3.42
C ILE A 79 10.80 -9.55 3.07
N LYS A 80 10.57 -10.42 4.06
CA LYS A 80 10.40 -11.88 3.83
C LYS A 80 9.18 -12.17 2.95
N ALA A 81 8.03 -11.57 3.26
CA ALA A 81 6.81 -11.75 2.48
C ALA A 81 6.97 -11.25 1.03
N LEU A 82 7.56 -10.06 0.86
CA LEU A 82 7.85 -9.49 -0.47
C LEU A 82 8.78 -10.40 -1.29
N SER A 83 9.80 -10.99 -0.66
CA SER A 83 10.74 -11.90 -1.34
C SER A 83 10.05 -13.17 -1.86
N VAL A 84 9.12 -13.74 -1.08
CA VAL A 84 8.31 -14.89 -1.52
C VAL A 84 7.40 -14.51 -2.68
N ILE A 85 6.69 -13.38 -2.57
CA ILE A 85 5.81 -12.87 -3.64
C ILE A 85 6.63 -12.61 -4.92
N PHE A 86 7.83 -12.02 -4.79
CA PHE A 86 8.71 -11.71 -5.91
C PHE A 86 9.17 -12.97 -6.65
N THR A 87 9.60 -13.98 -5.89
CA THR A 87 10.02 -15.27 -6.47
C THR A 87 8.85 -15.97 -7.16
N MET A 88 7.69 -16.02 -6.51
CA MET A 88 6.49 -16.64 -7.05
C MET A 88 6.03 -15.96 -8.34
N GLY A 89 6.13 -14.63 -8.40
CA GLY A 89 5.80 -13.82 -9.57
C GLY A 89 6.70 -14.11 -10.77
N ILE A 90 8.03 -14.14 -10.56
CA ILE A 90 8.99 -14.45 -11.64
C ILE A 90 8.82 -15.89 -12.12
N PHE A 91 8.69 -16.86 -11.21
CA PHE A 91 8.48 -18.26 -11.59
C PHE A 91 7.19 -18.46 -12.39
N SER A 92 6.17 -17.62 -12.14
CA SER A 92 4.91 -17.65 -12.88
C SER A 92 5.06 -17.29 -14.37
N TYR A 93 6.18 -16.72 -14.80
CA TYR A 93 6.47 -16.52 -16.23
C TYR A 93 6.59 -17.82 -17.01
N GLU A 94 7.01 -18.93 -16.38
CA GLU A 94 7.02 -20.24 -17.04
C GLU A 94 5.64 -20.67 -17.50
N ASN A 95 4.58 -20.27 -16.78
CA ASN A 95 3.21 -20.52 -17.20
C ASN A 95 2.84 -19.70 -18.45
N LEU A 96 3.40 -18.51 -18.63
CA LEU A 96 3.19 -17.69 -19.83
C LEU A 96 3.97 -18.21 -21.02
N TYR A 97 5.20 -18.69 -20.81
CA TYR A 97 6.03 -19.28 -21.86
C TYR A 97 5.45 -20.62 -22.35
N SER A 98 5.02 -21.49 -21.43
CA SER A 98 4.53 -22.83 -21.75
C SER A 98 3.14 -22.85 -22.38
N SER A 99 2.30 -21.86 -22.08
CA SER A 99 0.91 -21.82 -22.58
C SER A 99 0.75 -21.19 -23.97
N ASN A 100 1.85 -20.83 -24.66
CA ASN A 100 1.83 -20.04 -25.91
C ASN A 100 0.91 -18.81 -25.81
N PHE A 101 0.77 -18.25 -24.61
CA PHE A 101 -0.14 -17.15 -24.36
C PHE A 101 0.40 -15.89 -25.03
N ASP A 102 -0.45 -15.24 -25.85
CA ASP A 102 -0.10 -14.00 -26.52
C ASP A 102 -0.14 -12.83 -25.52
N VAL A 103 0.99 -12.64 -24.83
CA VAL A 103 1.20 -11.61 -23.83
C VAL A 103 1.11 -10.22 -24.46
N ASP A 104 1.65 -10.04 -25.66
CA ASP A 104 1.72 -8.74 -26.32
C ASP A 104 0.31 -8.26 -26.69
N LYS A 105 -0.51 -9.12 -27.30
CA LYS A 105 -1.92 -8.82 -27.58
C LYS A 105 -2.72 -8.54 -26.31
N HIS A 106 -2.47 -9.27 -25.22
CA HIS A 106 -3.16 -9.01 -23.95
C HIS A 106 -2.80 -7.64 -23.36
N LEU A 107 -1.54 -7.22 -23.49
CA LEU A 107 -1.07 -5.94 -23.00
C LEU A 107 -1.51 -4.78 -23.88
N GLU A 108 -1.63 -4.97 -25.19
CA GLU A 108 -2.26 -4.01 -26.10
C GLU A 108 -3.72 -3.76 -25.71
N GLN A 109 -4.53 -4.81 -25.54
CA GLN A 109 -5.91 -4.69 -25.06
C GLN A 109 -6.01 -3.98 -23.70
N GLN A 110 -5.05 -4.21 -22.81
CA GLN A 110 -4.99 -3.49 -21.52
C GLN A 110 -4.66 -2.01 -21.70
N ARG A 111 -3.75 -1.67 -22.61
CA ARG A 111 -3.37 -0.29 -22.92
C ARG A 111 -4.53 0.45 -23.58
N GLU A 112 -5.19 -0.15 -24.56
CA GLU A 112 -6.38 0.40 -25.22
C GLU A 112 -7.50 0.67 -24.20
N LYS A 113 -7.78 -0.30 -23.31
CA LYS A 113 -8.75 -0.08 -22.22
C LYS A 113 -8.35 1.06 -21.30
N LYS A 114 -7.07 1.15 -20.92
CA LYS A 114 -6.56 2.25 -20.07
C LYS A 114 -6.63 3.60 -20.78
N GLN A 115 -6.34 3.63 -22.08
CA GLN A 115 -6.42 4.82 -22.90
C GLN A 115 -7.86 5.28 -23.07
N TYR A 116 -8.78 4.37 -23.39
CA TYR A 116 -10.22 4.62 -23.41
C TYR A 116 -10.73 5.14 -22.06
N ILE A 117 -10.27 4.57 -20.94
CA ILE A 117 -10.60 5.04 -19.59
C ILE A 117 -10.09 6.47 -19.37
N ARG A 118 -8.88 6.78 -19.82
CA ARG A 118 -8.28 8.11 -19.67
C ARG A 118 -9.00 9.15 -20.53
N GLU A 119 -9.25 8.84 -21.79
CA GLU A 119 -9.95 9.71 -22.75
C GLU A 119 -11.38 10.00 -22.29
N ASN A 120 -12.09 8.99 -21.78
CA ASN A 120 -13.44 9.16 -21.23
C ASN A 120 -13.48 9.56 -19.74
N GLN A 121 -12.31 9.81 -19.13
CA GLN A 121 -12.14 10.13 -17.71
C GLN A 121 -12.85 9.15 -16.72
N LEU A 122 -12.91 7.87 -17.07
CA LEU A 122 -13.58 6.77 -16.35
C LEU A 122 -12.70 6.15 -15.25
N GLU A 123 -11.67 6.85 -14.77
CA GLU A 123 -10.73 6.31 -13.79
C GLU A 123 -11.45 5.79 -12.54
N LYS A 124 -11.19 4.52 -12.19
CA LYS A 124 -11.85 3.83 -11.07
C LYS A 124 -11.59 4.48 -9.71
N TYR A 125 -10.47 5.18 -9.56
CA TYR A 125 -10.05 5.83 -8.30
C TYR A 125 -10.60 7.24 -8.12
N ARG A 126 -11.27 7.82 -9.12
CA ARG A 126 -12.00 9.09 -8.91
C ARG A 126 -13.10 8.84 -7.89
N LEU A 127 -13.21 9.69 -6.87
CA LEU A 127 -14.27 9.64 -5.84
C LEU A 127 -15.70 9.48 -6.43
N ARG A 128 -15.91 9.95 -7.66
CA ARG A 128 -17.15 9.81 -8.44
C ARG A 128 -17.46 8.38 -8.91
N ASN A 129 -16.44 7.58 -9.17
CA ASN A 129 -16.56 6.23 -9.73
C ASN A 129 -16.43 5.13 -8.66
N ILE A 130 -15.98 5.47 -7.46
CA ILE A 130 -15.89 4.57 -6.31
C ILE A 130 -17.31 4.26 -5.78
N HIS A 131 -17.55 2.99 -5.38
CA HIS A 131 -18.80 2.59 -4.73
C HIS A 131 -19.04 3.39 -3.44
N GLY A 132 -20.29 3.77 -3.18
CA GLY A 132 -20.67 4.61 -2.03
C GLY A 132 -20.18 4.05 -0.68
N PHE A 133 -20.21 2.74 -0.50
CA PHE A 133 -19.69 2.07 0.71
C PHE A 133 -18.18 2.27 0.90
N ILE A 134 -17.38 2.08 -0.15
CA ILE A 134 -15.92 2.28 -0.10
C ILE A 134 -15.58 3.74 0.16
N ARG A 135 -16.39 4.67 -0.36
CA ARG A 135 -16.23 6.11 -0.12
C ARG A 135 -16.47 6.47 1.36
N ILE A 136 -17.51 5.92 1.97
CA ILE A 136 -17.78 6.09 3.41
C ILE A 136 -16.62 5.55 4.24
N LEU A 137 -16.10 4.36 3.90
CA LEU A 137 -14.93 3.79 4.57
C LEU A 137 -13.70 4.69 4.44
N LEU A 138 -13.47 5.29 3.28
CA LEU A 138 -12.38 6.25 3.05
C LEU A 138 -12.53 7.49 3.93
N TYR A 139 -13.74 8.06 4.04
CA TYR A 139 -13.99 9.21 4.91
C TYR A 139 -13.78 8.86 6.39
N ILE A 140 -14.30 7.72 6.85
CA ILE A 140 -14.08 7.27 8.23
C ILE A 140 -12.58 7.05 8.49
N GLY A 141 -11.86 6.42 7.56
CA GLY A 141 -10.42 6.20 7.70
C GLY A 141 -9.61 7.50 7.76
N ILE A 142 -9.93 8.47 6.91
CA ILE A 142 -9.31 9.81 6.94
C ILE A 142 -9.64 10.53 8.25
N TYR A 143 -10.89 10.44 8.72
CA TYR A 143 -11.29 11.00 10.00
C TYR A 143 -10.48 10.42 11.16
N CYS A 144 -10.40 9.09 11.26
CA CYS A 144 -9.62 8.42 12.31
C CYS A 144 -8.14 8.83 12.26
N PHE A 145 -7.55 8.91 11.06
CA PHE A 145 -6.17 9.35 10.91
C PHE A 145 -5.96 10.80 11.38
N LEU A 146 -6.81 11.73 10.94
CA LEU A 146 -6.70 13.14 11.31
C LEU A 146 -7.02 13.37 12.79
N TYR A 147 -7.95 12.61 13.36
CA TYR A 147 -8.26 12.64 14.79
C TYR A 147 -7.03 12.28 15.62
N LEU A 148 -6.40 11.14 15.32
CA LEU A 148 -5.20 10.68 16.05
C LEU A 148 -4.03 11.65 15.87
N LEU A 149 -3.88 12.22 14.67
CA LEU A 149 -2.84 13.22 14.38
C LEU A 149 -3.08 14.51 15.18
N LEU A 150 -4.33 14.97 15.26
CA LEU A 150 -4.69 16.16 16.04
C LEU A 150 -4.52 15.92 17.53
N GLU A 151 -4.92 14.75 18.03
CA GLU A 151 -4.74 14.33 19.42
C GLU A 151 -3.26 14.36 19.82
N ASP A 152 -2.39 13.75 19.02
CA ASP A 152 -0.95 13.71 19.28
C ASP A 152 -0.33 15.12 19.30
N ILE A 153 -0.70 15.99 18.36
CA ILE A 153 -0.24 17.39 18.34
C ILE A 153 -0.70 18.15 19.60
N LEU A 154 -1.96 18.01 19.98
CA LEU A 154 -2.52 18.71 21.15
C LEU A 154 -1.88 18.24 22.46
N VAL A 155 -1.73 16.93 22.63
CA VAL A 155 -1.12 16.33 23.82
C VAL A 155 0.37 16.68 23.89
N SER A 156 1.09 16.57 22.78
CA SER A 156 2.52 16.92 22.69
C SER A 156 2.76 18.40 22.97
N ALA A 157 1.94 19.30 22.39
CA ALA A 157 2.01 20.73 22.65
C ALA A 157 1.73 21.05 24.12
N PHE A 158 0.74 20.38 24.74
CA PHE A 158 0.42 20.57 26.15
C PHE A 158 1.59 20.19 27.06
N PHE A 159 2.19 19.01 26.88
CA PHE A 159 3.31 18.56 27.72
C PHE A 159 4.62 19.31 27.46
N ASN A 160 4.77 19.93 26.29
CA ASN A 160 5.88 20.84 26.01
C ASN A 160 5.76 22.15 26.81
N VAL A 161 4.56 22.73 26.87
CA VAL A 161 4.30 23.97 27.62
C VAL A 161 4.24 23.72 29.13
N TYR A 162 3.68 22.57 29.54
CA TYR A 162 3.56 22.16 30.94
C TYR A 162 4.23 20.79 31.16
N PRO A 163 5.54 20.74 31.44
CA PRO A 163 6.27 19.49 31.62
C PRO A 163 5.78 18.68 32.83
N ASN A 164 5.31 19.37 33.87
CA ASN A 164 4.69 18.80 35.07
C ASN A 164 3.40 19.56 35.38
N PRO A 165 2.28 19.23 34.72
CA PRO A 165 1.02 19.93 34.91
C PRO A 165 0.43 19.59 36.28
N SER A 166 -0.12 20.60 36.96
CA SER A 166 -0.95 20.35 38.15
C SER A 166 -2.28 19.72 37.75
N LYS A 167 -2.95 19.06 38.70
CA LYS A 167 -4.24 18.38 38.47
C LYS A 167 -5.30 19.33 37.88
N GLU A 168 -5.31 20.58 38.32
CA GLU A 168 -6.26 21.60 37.85
C GLU A 168 -6.02 22.00 36.39
N ILE A 169 -4.75 22.18 36.01
CA ILE A 169 -4.36 22.51 34.63
C ILE A 169 -4.69 21.34 33.69
N TYR A 170 -4.47 20.11 34.13
CA TYR A 170 -4.80 18.92 33.36
C TYR A 170 -6.32 18.76 33.14
N ILE A 171 -7.13 19.00 34.17
CA ILE A 171 -8.60 18.96 34.04
C ILE A 171 -9.08 20.03 33.05
N LYS A 172 -8.53 21.25 33.13
CA LYS A 172 -8.86 22.32 32.17
C LYS A 172 -8.49 21.94 30.73
N PHE A 173 -7.31 21.35 30.54
CA PHE A 173 -6.89 20.83 29.23
C PHE A 173 -7.86 19.79 28.67
N LEU A 174 -8.37 18.87 29.48
CA LEU A 174 -9.35 17.87 29.02
C LEU A 174 -10.66 18.50 28.54
N TYR A 175 -11.14 19.56 29.19
CA TYR A 175 -12.31 20.30 28.73
C TYR A 175 -12.06 21.04 27.42
N ASP A 176 -10.91 21.72 27.32
CA ASP A 176 -10.53 22.44 26.09
C ASP A 176 -10.30 21.45 24.93
N TYR A 177 -9.70 20.30 25.21
CA TYR A 177 -9.50 19.20 24.27
C TYR A 177 -10.84 18.65 23.75
N ASP A 178 -11.78 18.32 24.64
CA ASP A 178 -13.11 17.84 24.25
C ASP A 178 -13.84 18.86 23.36
N PHE A 179 -13.74 20.15 23.70
CA PHE A 179 -14.29 21.22 22.88
C PHE A 179 -13.64 21.29 21.48
N VAL A 180 -12.31 21.29 21.40
CA VAL A 180 -11.57 21.32 20.14
C VAL A 180 -11.91 20.12 19.25
N ILE A 181 -11.95 18.92 19.83
CA ILE A 181 -12.33 17.69 19.12
C ILE A 181 -13.76 17.76 18.58
N LYS A 182 -14.71 18.29 19.35
CA LYS A 182 -16.11 18.47 18.90
C LYS A 182 -16.18 19.44 17.73
N CYS A 183 -15.47 20.57 17.81
CA CYS A 183 -15.39 21.53 16.71
C CYS A 183 -14.74 20.92 15.46
N PHE A 184 -13.62 20.22 15.61
CA PHE A 184 -12.94 19.52 14.54
C PHE A 184 -13.87 18.51 13.84
N THR A 185 -14.58 17.70 14.63
CA THR A 185 -15.53 16.71 14.12
C THR A 185 -16.66 17.36 13.34
N GLY A 186 -17.23 18.45 13.87
CA GLY A 186 -18.28 19.22 13.19
C GLY A 186 -17.81 19.80 11.85
N ILE A 187 -16.63 20.41 11.82
CA ILE A 187 -16.01 20.95 10.60
C ILE A 187 -15.77 19.83 9.58
N TYR A 188 -15.16 18.73 10.01
CA TYR A 188 -14.88 17.58 9.16
C TYR A 188 -16.16 17.01 8.52
N PHE A 189 -17.23 16.90 9.30
CA PHE A 189 -18.52 16.44 8.82
C PHE A 189 -19.09 17.36 7.73
N ILE A 190 -19.06 18.67 7.94
CA ILE A 190 -19.51 19.66 6.95
C ILE A 190 -18.70 19.53 5.66
N PHE A 191 -17.37 19.46 5.75
CA PHE A 191 -16.51 19.26 4.58
C PHE A 191 -16.84 17.96 3.82
N THR A 192 -17.09 16.88 4.56
CA THR A 192 -17.45 15.59 3.98
C THR A 192 -18.79 15.67 3.23
N LEU A 193 -19.79 16.36 3.77
CA LEU A 193 -21.07 16.59 3.09
C LEU A 193 -20.91 17.43 1.81
N VAL A 194 -20.12 18.49 1.87
CA VAL A 194 -19.83 19.35 0.70
C VAL A 194 -19.13 18.54 -0.39
N LEU A 195 -18.11 17.76 -0.04
CA LEU A 195 -17.41 16.88 -0.98
C LEU A 195 -18.36 15.84 -1.58
N ASP A 196 -19.20 15.19 -0.77
CA ASP A 196 -20.17 14.21 -1.25
C ASP A 196 -21.21 14.84 -2.20
N TYR A 197 -21.66 16.07 -1.90
CA TYR A 197 -22.57 16.84 -2.75
C TYR A 197 -21.95 17.13 -4.13
N PHE A 198 -20.72 17.64 -4.20
CA PHE A 198 -20.04 17.90 -5.48
C PHE A 198 -19.79 16.62 -6.28
N VAL A 199 -19.46 15.52 -5.59
CA VAL A 199 -19.27 14.21 -6.23
C VAL A 199 -20.57 13.68 -6.83
N ARG A 200 -21.73 13.91 -6.18
CA ARG A 200 -23.05 13.49 -6.69
C ARG A 200 -23.62 14.43 -7.77
N LYS A 201 -23.48 15.74 -7.61
CA LYS A 201 -23.93 16.74 -8.61
C LYS A 201 -23.27 16.52 -9.97
N ASN A 202 -22.00 16.15 -9.98
CA ASN A 202 -21.27 15.84 -11.21
C ASN A 202 -21.62 14.46 -11.82
N ARG A 203 -22.55 13.70 -11.21
CA ARG A 203 -23.12 12.45 -11.74
C ARG A 203 -24.48 12.66 -12.42
N SER A 204 -25.20 13.74 -12.10
CA SER A 204 -26.52 14.04 -12.66
C SER A 204 -26.49 14.97 -13.89
N LEU A 205 -25.30 15.43 -14.29
CA LEU A 205 -25.06 16.30 -15.45
C LEU A 205 -24.57 15.54 -16.70
N GLN A 206 -24.63 14.20 -16.67
CA GLN A 206 -24.33 13.28 -17.78
C GLN A 206 -25.53 12.35 -17.96
#